data_AF-T1GEN8-F1
#
_entry.id   AF-T1GEN8-F1
#
_cell.length_a   1.000
_cell.length_b   1.000
_cell.length_c   1.000
_cell.angle_alpha   90.00
_cell.angle_beta   90.00
_cell.angle_gamma   90.00
#
_symmetry.space_group_name_H-M   'P 1'
#
loop_
_entity.id
_entity.type
_entity.pdbx_description
1 polymer ?
#
loop_
_entity_poly.entity_id
_entity_poly.type
_entity_poly.pdbx_seq_one_letter_code
_entity_poly.pdbx_strand_id
1 'polypeptide(L)'
;MDLDTNLNMVPTLVDKMVFGRPNPTYSKEVLSPVLMDKWEPIITVKNRPLPETTVFVVIPGYPTTGPVPDRIQKWYKLFGTCTQIVQINMAVGGNTLTKQTFDQVAEQIVSLTRLKIKDLKTENSNRHIVLIGFNAGASLALQ
;
A
#
# COMPACT_ATOMS: atom_id res chain seq x y z
N MET A 1 11.65 -34.99 3.29
CA MET A 1 10.66 -34.57 4.30
C MET A 1 11.33 -33.42 5.02
N ASP A 2 10.95 -32.16 4.74
CA ASP A 2 11.28 -30.92 5.49
C ASP A 2 11.01 -29.65 4.65
N LEU A 3 9.77 -29.48 4.14
CA LEU A 3 9.31 -28.19 3.59
C LEU A 3 8.41 -27.42 4.58
N ASP A 4 7.96 -28.06 5.67
CA ASP A 4 6.93 -27.52 6.55
C ASP A 4 7.47 -26.59 7.67
N THR A 5 8.78 -26.56 7.88
CA THR A 5 9.41 -25.72 8.93
C THR A 5 9.42 -24.23 8.59
N ASN A 6 9.44 -23.84 7.31
CA ASN A 6 9.50 -22.43 6.90
C ASN A 6 8.13 -21.74 6.87
N LEU A 7 7.04 -22.47 6.58
CA LEU A 7 5.69 -21.87 6.60
C LEU A 7 5.24 -21.54 8.02
N ASN A 8 5.58 -22.38 8.99
CA ASN A 8 5.14 -22.21 10.39
C ASN A 8 5.82 -21.02 11.10
N MET A 9 6.97 -20.56 10.62
CA MET A 9 7.66 -19.40 11.18
C MET A 9 7.01 -18.07 10.79
N VAL A 10 6.28 -18.01 9.66
CA VAL A 10 5.65 -16.77 9.18
C VAL A 10 4.52 -16.33 10.11
N PRO A 11 3.55 -17.20 10.49
CA PRO A 11 2.55 -16.86 11.51
C PRO A 11 3.19 -16.45 12.83
N THR A 12 4.22 -17.17 13.30
CA THR A 12 4.89 -16.85 14.58
C THR A 12 5.64 -15.52 14.54
N LEU A 13 6.22 -15.15 13.39
CA LEU A 13 6.88 -13.85 13.21
C LEU A 13 5.84 -12.72 13.20
N VAL A 14 4.74 -12.89 12.48
CA VAL A 14 3.64 -11.92 12.43
C VAL A 14 3.03 -11.75 13.82
N ASP A 15 2.80 -12.85 14.55
CA ASP A 15 2.27 -12.85 15.91
C ASP A 15 3.21 -12.10 16.88
N LYS A 16 4.53 -12.34 16.78
CA LYS A 16 5.55 -11.56 17.53
C LYS A 16 5.64 -10.10 17.10
N MET A 17 5.35 -9.78 15.84
CA MET A 17 5.40 -8.40 15.33
C MET A 17 4.15 -7.60 15.74
N VAL A 18 2.99 -8.24 15.77
CA VAL A 18 1.70 -7.61 16.08
C VAL A 18 1.42 -7.60 17.59
N PHE A 19 1.78 -8.67 18.31
CA PHE A 19 1.43 -8.85 19.72
C PHE A 19 2.64 -9.04 20.64
N GLY A 20 3.86 -9.12 20.09
CA GLY A 20 5.06 -9.27 20.89
C GLY A 20 5.35 -8.02 21.72
N ARG A 21 5.58 -8.23 23.01
CA ARG A 21 6.07 -7.16 23.90
C ARG A 21 7.58 -7.05 23.70
N PRO A 22 8.13 -5.87 23.34
CA PRO A 22 9.56 -5.71 23.22
C PRO A 22 10.21 -5.97 24.58
N ASN A 23 11.20 -6.86 24.62
CA ASN A 23 11.95 -7.16 25.83
C ASN A 23 12.72 -5.90 26.24
N PRO A 24 12.45 -5.29 27.41
CA PRO A 24 12.93 -3.96 27.76
C PRO A 24 14.46 -3.82 27.70
N THR A 25 15.20 -4.91 27.90
CA THR A 25 16.67 -4.95 27.90
C THR A 25 17.32 -4.73 26.53
N TYR A 26 16.62 -5.03 25.42
CA TYR A 26 17.18 -4.94 24.06
C TYR A 26 16.65 -3.72 23.27
N SER A 27 15.84 -2.88 23.89
CA SER A 27 14.74 -2.22 23.18
C SER A 27 14.98 -0.80 22.63
N LYS A 28 16.06 -0.09 23.00
CA LYS A 28 16.23 1.31 22.59
C LYS A 28 17.57 1.66 21.96
N GLU A 29 18.68 1.22 22.54
CA GLU A 29 20.02 1.59 22.05
C GLU A 29 20.42 0.76 20.82
N VAL A 30 20.10 -0.53 20.82
CA VAL A 30 20.38 -1.44 19.69
C VAL A 30 19.49 -1.14 18.48
N LEU A 31 18.25 -0.74 18.72
CA LEU A 31 17.31 -0.38 17.66
C LEU A 31 17.44 1.08 17.23
N SER A 32 18.15 1.94 17.95
CA SER A 32 18.29 3.36 17.61
C SER A 32 18.74 3.60 16.17
N PRO A 33 19.75 2.92 15.62
CA PRO A 33 20.16 3.11 14.23
C PRO A 33 19.04 2.76 13.22
N VAL A 34 18.32 1.66 13.47
CA VAL A 34 17.21 1.18 12.62
C VAL A 34 15.97 2.07 12.76
N LEU A 35 15.75 2.67 13.93
CA LEU A 35 14.65 3.59 14.20
C LEU A 35 14.93 5.01 13.67
N MET A 36 16.21 5.40 13.59
CA MET A 36 16.66 6.70 13.07
C MET A 36 16.63 6.73 11.54
N ASP A 37 16.99 5.61 10.90
CA ASP A 37 16.85 5.46 9.46
C ASP A 37 15.37 5.24 9.10
N LYS A 38 14.76 6.27 8.52
CA LYS A 38 13.41 6.17 7.98
C LYS A 38 13.39 5.04 6.96
N TRP A 39 12.54 4.03 7.17
CA TRP A 39 12.36 2.95 6.21
C TRP A 39 11.93 3.50 4.84
N GLU A 40 12.84 3.35 3.86
CA GLU A 40 12.67 3.75 2.46
C GLU A 40 12.88 2.55 1.53
N PRO A 41 12.14 2.48 0.41
CA PRO A 41 12.32 1.39 -0.54
C PRO A 41 13.65 1.53 -1.30
N ILE A 42 14.48 0.49 -1.22
CA ILE A 42 15.69 0.38 -2.04
C ILE A 42 15.29 -0.15 -3.40
N ILE A 43 15.42 0.68 -4.43
CA ILE A 43 15.07 0.30 -5.81
C ILE A 43 16.21 -0.55 -6.36
N THR A 44 16.06 -1.87 -6.26
CA THR A 44 16.99 -2.82 -6.87
C THR A 44 16.52 -3.19 -8.28
N VAL A 45 17.45 -3.28 -9.22
CA VAL A 45 17.16 -3.55 -10.65
C VAL A 45 16.63 -4.99 -10.87
N LYS A 46 16.77 -5.88 -9.89
CA LYS A 46 16.39 -7.30 -9.95
C LYS A 46 15.00 -7.57 -9.35
N ASN A 47 14.04 -6.67 -9.52
CA ASN A 47 12.67 -7.00 -9.13
C ASN A 47 12.10 -8.02 -10.12
N ARG A 48 11.60 -9.15 -9.59
CA ARG A 48 10.97 -10.19 -10.40
C ARG A 48 9.70 -9.57 -11.01
N PRO A 49 9.60 -9.44 -12.34
CA PRO A 49 8.40 -8.90 -12.96
C PRO A 49 7.22 -9.81 -12.63
N LEU A 50 6.09 -9.20 -12.30
CA LEU A 50 4.84 -9.93 -12.13
C LEU A 50 4.29 -10.29 -13.52
N PRO A 51 3.36 -11.26 -13.61
CA PRO A 51 2.66 -11.52 -14.86
C PRO A 51 2.08 -10.21 -15.41
N GLU A 52 2.19 -9.97 -16.72
CA GLU A 52 1.69 -8.74 -17.38
C GLU A 52 0.20 -8.50 -17.16
N THR A 53 -0.53 -9.55 -16.80
CA THR A 53 -1.94 -9.49 -16.41
C THR A 53 -2.15 -8.93 -15.00
N THR A 54 -1.11 -8.65 -14.20
CA THR A 54 -1.24 -8.13 -12.84
C THR A 54 -1.13 -6.62 -12.84
N VAL A 55 -2.02 -5.92 -12.15
CA VAL A 55 -1.95 -4.45 -12.00
C VAL A 55 -2.03 -4.05 -10.53
N PHE A 56 -1.26 -3.03 -10.17
CA PHE A 56 -1.35 -2.39 -8.87
C PHE A 56 -2.35 -1.24 -8.92
N VAL A 57 -3.39 -1.31 -8.09
CA VAL A 57 -4.36 -0.22 -7.95
C VAL A 57 -4.08 0.50 -6.64
N VAL A 58 -3.67 1.75 -6.73
CA VAL A 58 -3.28 2.56 -5.57
C VAL A 58 -4.47 3.39 -5.09
N ILE A 59 -4.79 3.20 -3.81
CA ILE A 59 -5.87 3.89 -3.11
C ILE A 59 -5.29 5.06 -2.31
N PRO A 60 -5.73 6.30 -2.58
CA PRO A 60 -5.29 7.46 -1.82
C PRO A 60 -5.87 7.40 -0.40
N GLY A 61 -5.09 7.81 0.60
CA GLY A 61 -5.59 7.94 1.97
C GLY A 61 -6.33 9.26 2.25
N TYR A 62 -6.16 10.25 1.38
CA TYR A 62 -6.81 11.55 1.47
C TYR A 62 -6.92 12.16 0.06
N PRO A 63 -7.87 13.08 -0.16
CA PRO A 63 -7.91 13.93 -1.34
C PRO A 63 -6.60 14.71 -1.46
N THR A 64 -5.76 14.33 -2.41
CA THR A 64 -4.47 14.98 -2.63
C THR A 64 -4.68 16.29 -3.39
N THR A 65 -4.53 17.42 -2.70
CA THR A 65 -4.52 18.77 -3.30
C THR A 65 -3.11 19.27 -3.64
N GLY A 66 -2.09 18.40 -3.55
CA GLY A 66 -0.69 18.76 -3.72
C GLY A 66 0.17 17.59 -4.20
N PRO A 67 1.47 17.82 -4.41
CA PRO A 67 2.39 16.81 -4.93
C PRO A 67 2.48 15.60 -3.98
N VAL A 68 2.55 14.41 -4.56
CA VAL A 68 2.75 13.16 -3.80
C VAL A 68 4.05 13.27 -2.99
N PRO A 69 4.06 12.93 -1.69
CA PRO A 69 5.29 12.98 -0.89
C PRO A 69 6.42 12.13 -1.49
N ASP A 70 7.66 12.62 -1.45
CA ASP A 70 8.83 11.96 -2.06
C ASP A 70 8.98 10.49 -1.66
N ARG A 71 8.69 10.18 -0.38
CA ARG A 71 8.70 8.81 0.14
C ARG A 71 7.75 7.90 -0.64
N ILE A 72 6.53 8.37 -0.90
CA ILE A 72 5.50 7.60 -1.64
C ILE A 72 5.89 7.50 -3.12
N GLN A 73 6.51 8.54 -3.68
CA GLN A 73 7.05 8.47 -5.04
C GLN A 73 8.12 7.38 -5.19
N LYS A 74 9.03 7.23 -4.21
CA LYS A 74 10.02 6.14 -4.21
C LYS A 74 9.34 4.76 -4.22
N TRP A 75 8.24 4.61 -3.47
CA TRP A 75 7.44 3.38 -3.50
C TRP A 75 6.78 3.14 -4.86
N TYR A 76 6.21 4.17 -5.50
CA TYR A 76 5.67 4.03 -6.85
C TYR A 76 6.74 3.66 -7.86
N LYS A 77 7.94 4.23 -7.76
CA LYS A 77 9.07 3.83 -8.62
C LYS A 77 9.42 2.36 -8.42
N LEU A 78 9.49 1.89 -7.17
CA LEU A 78 9.73 0.48 -6.88
C LEU A 78 8.64 -0.40 -7.49
N PHE A 79 7.36 -0.11 -7.23
CA PHE A 79 6.25 -0.92 -7.73
C PHE A 79 6.14 -0.91 -9.26
N GLY A 80 6.52 0.20 -9.91
CA GLY A 80 6.53 0.33 -11.36
C GLY A 80 7.56 -0.56 -12.04
N THR A 81 8.61 -0.99 -11.32
CA THR A 81 9.55 -2.00 -11.84
C THR A 81 8.96 -3.41 -11.85
N CYS A 82 7.91 -3.68 -11.06
CA CYS A 82 7.28 -5.00 -10.97
C CYS A 82 6.09 -5.14 -11.93
N THR A 83 5.22 -4.12 -11.96
CA THR A 83 4.08 -4.07 -12.88
C THR A 83 3.49 -2.65 -13.01
N GLN A 84 2.50 -2.49 -13.89
CA GLN A 84 1.74 -1.26 -14.09
C GLN A 84 1.03 -0.81 -12.80
N ILE A 85 1.14 0.49 -12.52
CA ILE A 85 0.45 1.16 -11.42
C ILE A 85 -0.70 2.00 -11.97
N VAL A 86 -1.88 1.84 -11.39
CA VAL A 86 -3.08 2.61 -11.64
C VAL A 86 -3.40 3.41 -10.38
N GLN A 87 -3.30 4.73 -10.46
CA GLN A 87 -3.61 5.62 -9.33
C GLN A 87 -5.07 6.05 -9.38
N ILE A 88 -5.74 6.02 -8.24
CA ILE A 88 -7.09 6.55 -8.09
C ILE A 88 -6.96 8.01 -7.67
N ASN A 89 -7.43 8.90 -8.54
CA ASN A 89 -7.41 10.33 -8.29
C ASN A 89 -8.82 10.79 -7.98
N MET A 90 -8.98 11.54 -6.88
CA MET A 90 -10.19 12.29 -6.62
C MET A 90 -10.05 13.68 -7.21
N ALA A 91 -11.00 14.07 -8.07
CA ALA A 91 -11.10 15.44 -8.53
C ALA A 91 -11.47 16.32 -7.33
N VAL A 92 -10.51 17.11 -6.85
CA VAL A 92 -10.73 18.15 -5.86
C VAL A 92 -11.49 19.27 -6.56
N GLY A 93 -12.82 19.23 -6.52
CA GLY A 93 -13.63 20.39 -6.81
C GLY A 93 -13.30 21.48 -5.80
N GLY A 94 -12.96 22.69 -6.25
CA GLY A 94 -12.71 23.83 -5.37
C GLY A 94 -13.86 24.04 -4.38
N ASN A 95 -13.52 24.40 -3.14
CA ASN A 95 -14.42 24.73 -2.02
C ASN A 95 -15.41 23.65 -1.53
N THR A 96 -15.49 22.46 -2.14
CA THR A 96 -16.39 21.38 -1.67
C THR A 96 -15.75 20.45 -0.65
N LEU A 97 -14.42 20.32 -0.66
CA LEU A 97 -13.67 19.48 0.30
C LEU A 97 -13.67 19.99 1.74
N THR A 98 -13.80 21.31 1.92
CA THR A 98 -13.95 21.91 3.25
C THR A 98 -15.35 21.67 3.84
N LYS A 99 -16.31 21.18 3.05
CA LYS A 99 -17.69 20.91 3.49
C LYS A 99 -18.02 19.42 3.58
N GLN A 100 -17.17 18.54 3.04
CA GLN A 100 -17.37 17.09 3.11
C GLN A 100 -16.84 16.53 4.42
N THR A 101 -17.61 15.66 5.06
CA THR A 101 -17.14 14.91 6.23
C THR A 101 -16.14 13.84 5.78
N PHE A 102 -15.26 13.41 6.69
CA PHE A 102 -14.24 12.39 6.39
C PHE A 102 -14.86 11.07 5.89
N ASP A 103 -16.03 10.68 6.43
CA ASP A 103 -16.76 9.50 5.99
C ASP A 103 -17.24 9.60 4.54
N GLN A 104 -17.77 10.76 4.12
CA GLN A 104 -18.22 10.97 2.74
C GLN A 104 -17.05 10.88 1.76
N VAL A 105 -15.88 11.39 2.16
CA VAL A 105 -14.66 11.29 1.37
C VAL A 105 -14.20 9.83 1.26
N ALA A 106 -14.20 9.09 2.36
CA ALA A 106 -13.86 7.67 2.36
C ALA A 106 -14.79 6.85 1.46
N GLU A 107 -16.11 7.05 1.57
CA GLU A 107 -17.10 6.41 0.70
C GLU A 107 -16.90 6.75 -0.78
N GLN A 108 -16.54 8.00 -1.08
CA GLN A 108 -16.24 8.43 -2.45
C GLN A 108 -14.99 7.73 -2.98
N ILE A 109 -13.92 7.61 -2.18
CA ILE A 109 -12.71 6.86 -2.54
C ILE A 109 -13.06 5.41 -2.84
N VAL A 110 -13.82 4.76 -1.96
CA VAL A 110 -14.23 3.36 -2.13
C VAL A 110 -15.07 3.20 -3.40
N SER A 111 -15.99 4.12 -3.65
CA SER A 111 -16.85 4.12 -4.84
C SER A 111 -16.02 4.24 -6.13
N LEU A 112 -15.08 5.18 -6.18
CA LEU A 112 -14.16 5.34 -7.32
C LEU A 112 -13.25 4.12 -7.51
N THR A 113 -12.79 3.52 -6.41
CA THR A 113 -11.99 2.29 -6.43
C THR A 113 -12.80 1.15 -7.05
N ARG A 114 -14.04 0.94 -6.62
CA ARG A 114 -14.93 -0.11 -7.15
C ARG A 114 -15.21 0.09 -8.64
N LEU A 115 -15.46 1.33 -9.06
CA LEU A 115 -15.62 1.67 -10.48
C LEU A 115 -14.35 1.33 -11.26
N LYS A 116 -13.18 1.74 -10.77
CA LYS A 116 -11.92 1.48 -11.47
C LYS A 116 -11.60 -0.02 -11.57
N ILE A 117 -11.87 -0.79 -10.52
CA ILE A 117 -11.75 -2.25 -10.55
C ILE A 117 -12.66 -2.86 -11.61
N LYS A 118 -13.91 -2.39 -11.69
CA LYS A 118 -14.89 -2.85 -12.69
C LYS A 118 -14.41 -2.54 -14.11
N ASP A 119 -13.88 -1.35 -14.35
CA ASP A 119 -13.34 -0.96 -15.65
C ASP A 119 -12.15 -1.86 -16.04
N LEU A 120 -11.22 -2.08 -15.11
CA LEU A 120 -10.05 -2.93 -15.34
C LEU A 120 -10.43 -4.40 -15.63
N LYS A 121 -11.48 -4.92 -14.98
CA LYS A 121 -12.02 -6.25 -15.25
C LYS A 121 -12.81 -6.34 -16.56
N THR A 122 -13.46 -5.25 -16.95
CA THR A 122 -14.17 -5.17 -18.25
C THR A 122 -13.17 -5.16 -19.41
N GLU A 123 -12.06 -4.44 -19.26
CA GLU A 123 -10.99 -4.39 -20.25
C GLU A 123 -10.32 -5.76 -20.42
N ASN A 124 -10.05 -6.45 -19.30
CA ASN A 124 -9.41 -7.77 -19.29
C ASN A 124 -9.95 -8.61 -18.12
N SER A 125 -10.77 -9.62 -18.42
CA SER A 125 -11.41 -10.47 -17.40
C SER A 125 -10.42 -11.32 -16.61
N ASN A 126 -9.24 -11.62 -17.18
CA ASN A 126 -8.17 -12.41 -16.55
C ASN A 126 -7.10 -11.55 -15.84
N ARG A 127 -7.39 -10.27 -15.61
CA ARG A 127 -6.44 -9.33 -14.97
C ARG A 127 -6.42 -9.53 -13.45
N HIS A 128 -5.24 -9.80 -12.89
CA HIS A 128 -5.03 -9.86 -11.44
C HIS A 128 -4.92 -8.44 -10.88
N ILE A 129 -5.69 -8.12 -9.85
CA ILE A 129 -5.72 -6.78 -9.27
C ILE A 129 -5.20 -6.88 -7.85
N VAL A 130 -4.16 -6.10 -7.55
CA VAL A 130 -3.59 -5.98 -6.21
C VAL A 130 -3.83 -4.55 -5.73
N LEU A 131 -4.58 -4.42 -4.63
CA LEU A 131 -4.87 -3.13 -4.00
C LEU A 131 -3.70 -2.74 -3.10
N ILE A 132 -3.25 -1.49 -3.25
CA ILE A 132 -2.17 -0.93 -2.44
C ILE A 132 -2.67 0.39 -1.87
N GLY A 133 -2.41 0.64 -0.60
CA GLY A 133 -2.70 1.91 0.04
C GLY A 133 -1.60 2.28 1.04
N PHE A 134 -1.48 3.57 1.31
CA PHE A 134 -0.56 4.10 2.32
C PHE A 134 -1.33 4.84 3.40
N ASN A 135 -0.92 4.69 4.65
CA ASN A 135 -1.58 5.31 5.81
C ASN A 135 -3.08 4.96 5.83
N ALA A 136 -3.97 5.95 5.84
CA ALA A 136 -5.42 5.75 5.75
C ALA A 136 -5.87 5.07 4.43
N GLY A 137 -5.09 5.17 3.35
CA GLY A 137 -5.40 4.47 2.10
C GLY A 137 -5.25 2.96 2.24
N ALA A 138 -4.41 2.48 3.17
CA ALA A 138 -4.23 1.06 3.42
C ALA A 138 -5.48 0.45 4.09
N SER A 139 -6.13 1.16 5.00
CA SER A 139 -7.40 0.70 5.59
C SER A 139 -8.52 0.66 4.56
N LEU A 140 -8.56 1.64 3.64
CA LEU A 140 -9.53 1.65 2.53
C LEU A 140 -9.29 0.51 1.52
N ALA A 141 -8.05 0.03 1.41
CA ALA A 141 -7.72 -1.13 0.57
C ALA A 141 -8.20 -2.46 1.13
N LEU A 142 -8.45 -2.54 2.43
CA LEU A 142 -8.92 -3.74 3.11
C LEU A 142 -10.45 -3.89 3.11
N GLN A 143 -11.18 -2.82 2.81
CA GLN A 143 -12.64 -2.72 2.90
C GLN A 143 -13.37 -3.32 1.68
#